data_AF-A0A850ETQ0-F1
#
_entry.id   AF-A0A850ETQ0-F1
#
_cell.length_a   1.000
_cell.length_b   1.000
_cell.length_c   1.000
_cell.angle_alpha   90.00
_cell.angle_beta   90.00
_cell.angle_gamma   90.00
#
_symmetry.space_group_name_H-M   'P 1'
#
loop_
_entity.id
_entity.type
_entity.pdbx_description
1 polymer ?
#
loop_
_entity_poly.entity_id
_entity_poly.type
_entity_poly.pdbx_seq_one_letter_code
_entity_poly.pdbx_strand_id
1 'polypeptide(L)'
;MAILQLRSTNPQFSFLIKKNPGSGMMLRPVRKGIAYGWYTDAQTYNVYFKDADNEISYKQHEQENFEYLNVSRYNTPLFPLNAMNEFFSAPLKVQDERDVEGYEQTLFIGMIHIELVRYIHFFEKHLPDFTFEMSHLAYKSYSLTVKTSKSLYQLLHVAGVLCLFLSAFGNEYIDISESILDKYIKSVNVMDAPFYIRSLFVRNFLSSKDRFHKYKGELEKTDRYDIQFAYGGTALQRRIHIGNVLAFDKSIVDIGCGEGFYAIPFAGKLEASYYAIDIDEERLETVRRKATAKTIDNIVLASSIDQFLESYNGEQVDVILTEVIEHMSLDEAAKLIRQICTSIDFDQLIITTPNADFNRYYELKDFRHEDHKWELGEEDFQKWMIHVIQDADVYAEFIAIGDCVNETRTTQGVILKQKGA
;
A
#
# COMPACT_ATOMS: atom_id res chain seq x y z
N MET A 1 32.08 8.52 -15.42
CA MET A 1 30.69 8.05 -15.41
C MET A 1 30.22 8.06 -13.96
N ALA A 2 29.39 9.02 -13.56
CA ALA A 2 28.83 9.05 -12.20
C ALA A 2 27.63 8.11 -12.13
N ILE A 3 27.42 7.46 -10.98
CA ILE A 3 26.22 6.64 -10.75
C ILE A 3 25.11 7.51 -10.13
N LEU A 4 25.49 8.43 -9.24
CA LEU A 4 24.59 9.42 -8.62
C LEU A 4 25.16 10.82 -8.86
N GLN A 5 24.32 11.77 -9.25
CA GLN A 5 24.68 13.18 -9.35
C GLN A 5 23.66 14.01 -8.58
N LEU A 6 24.14 14.92 -7.74
CA LEU A 6 23.35 15.92 -7.05
C LEU A 6 23.71 17.28 -7.62
N ARG A 7 22.72 17.98 -8.16
CA ARG A 7 22.88 19.31 -8.75
C ARG A 7 21.96 20.30 -8.05
N SER A 8 22.46 21.51 -7.84
CA SER A 8 21.69 22.62 -7.31
C SER A 8 22.06 23.92 -8.03
N THR A 9 21.05 24.68 -8.43
CA THR A 9 21.25 26.06 -8.92
C THR A 9 21.50 27.06 -7.79
N ASN A 10 21.40 26.65 -6.52
CA ASN A 10 21.71 27.49 -5.38
C ASN A 10 23.21 27.84 -5.38
N PRO A 11 23.61 29.14 -5.41
CA PRO A 11 25.01 29.54 -5.39
C PRO A 11 25.80 29.06 -4.17
N GLN A 12 25.10 28.71 -3.08
CA GLN A 12 25.68 28.19 -1.84
C GLN A 12 25.70 26.65 -1.77
N PHE A 13 25.46 25.94 -2.88
CA PHE A 13 25.36 24.48 -2.92
C PHE A 13 26.48 23.75 -2.16
N SER A 14 27.73 24.17 -2.35
CA SER A 14 28.89 23.56 -1.68
C SER A 14 28.85 23.65 -0.16
N PHE A 15 28.29 24.74 0.38
CA PHE A 15 28.05 24.92 1.80
C PHE A 15 26.87 24.09 2.31
N LEU A 16 25.86 23.84 1.48
CA LEU A 16 24.72 22.98 1.83
C LEU A 16 25.19 21.53 2.02
N ILE A 17 25.96 21.01 1.07
CA ILE A 17 26.44 19.61 1.12
C ILE A 17 27.72 19.41 1.95
N LYS A 18 28.28 20.51 2.49
CA LYS A 18 29.53 20.55 3.27
C LYS A 18 30.69 19.87 2.52
N LYS A 19 30.87 20.21 1.23
CA LYS A 19 31.96 19.70 0.39
C LYS A 19 32.68 20.87 -0.28
N ASN A 20 33.99 20.98 -0.10
CA ASN A 20 34.78 22.06 -0.68
C ASN A 20 35.14 21.75 -2.15
N PRO A 21 34.76 22.58 -3.14
CA PRO A 21 35.14 22.38 -4.54
C PRO A 21 36.65 22.31 -4.79
N GLY A 22 37.46 22.97 -3.95
CA GLY A 22 38.92 22.95 -4.04
C GLY A 22 39.60 21.72 -3.46
N SER A 23 38.85 20.80 -2.83
CA SER A 23 39.42 19.63 -2.13
C SER A 23 39.70 18.42 -3.02
N GLY A 24 39.38 18.50 -4.33
CA GLY A 24 39.56 17.40 -5.27
C GLY A 24 38.59 16.25 -5.03
N MET A 25 39.01 15.02 -5.34
CA MET A 25 38.20 13.82 -5.23
C MET A 25 38.19 13.27 -3.79
N MET A 26 37.00 13.01 -3.25
CA MET A 26 36.79 12.45 -1.91
C MET A 26 36.46 10.96 -1.99
N LEU A 27 37.18 10.12 -1.24
CA LEU A 27 36.94 8.68 -1.16
C LEU A 27 36.23 8.35 0.15
N ARG A 28 35.19 7.51 0.08
CA ARG A 28 34.46 6.98 1.26
C ARG A 28 34.23 5.48 1.10
N PRO A 29 34.45 4.66 2.13
CA PRO A 29 34.03 3.27 2.10
C PRO A 29 32.50 3.21 2.09
N VAL A 30 31.94 2.41 1.18
CA VAL A 30 30.50 2.13 1.11
C VAL A 30 30.34 0.62 1.06
N ARG A 31 29.81 0.03 2.13
CA ARG A 31 29.76 -1.42 2.31
C ARG A 31 31.15 -2.05 2.10
N LYS A 32 31.32 -2.90 1.07
CA LYS A 32 32.60 -3.55 0.75
C LYS A 32 33.41 -2.79 -0.30
N GLY A 33 32.80 -1.86 -1.02
CA GLY A 33 33.45 -1.06 -2.05
C GLY A 33 33.91 0.32 -1.60
N ILE A 34 34.41 1.09 -2.56
CA ILE A 34 34.81 2.49 -2.40
C ILE A 34 33.96 3.37 -3.30
N ALA A 35 33.40 4.42 -2.72
CA ALA A 35 32.73 5.48 -3.46
C ALA A 35 33.63 6.72 -3.58
N TYR A 36 33.55 7.36 -4.73
CA TYR A 36 34.34 8.50 -5.15
C TYR A 36 33.42 9.67 -5.41
N GLY A 37 33.60 10.76 -4.66
CA GLY A 37 32.84 11.99 -4.81
C GLY A 37 33.69 13.11 -5.41
N TRP A 38 33.17 13.86 -6.36
CA TRP A 38 33.87 15.00 -6.96
C TRP A 38 32.91 16.02 -7.58
N TYR A 39 33.35 17.27 -7.71
CA TYR A 39 32.63 18.29 -8.46
C TYR A 39 32.98 18.22 -9.96
N THR A 40 31.97 18.25 -10.83
CA THR A 40 32.18 18.54 -12.26
C THR A 40 32.27 20.04 -12.49
N ASP A 41 31.43 20.79 -11.77
CA ASP A 41 31.34 22.25 -11.80
C ASP A 41 30.85 22.74 -10.42
N ALA A 42 30.65 24.05 -10.26
CA ALA A 42 30.25 24.64 -8.98
C ALA A 42 28.85 24.21 -8.49
N GLN A 43 28.01 23.66 -9.38
CA GLN A 43 26.61 23.31 -9.12
C GLN A 43 26.37 21.80 -9.04
N THR A 44 27.33 20.97 -9.49
CA THR A 44 27.13 19.53 -9.67
C THR A 44 28.17 18.72 -8.90
N TYR A 45 27.69 17.93 -7.93
CA TYR A 45 28.49 16.96 -7.20
C TYR A 45 28.13 15.53 -7.63
N ASN A 46 29.14 14.76 -7.97
CA ASN A 46 29.01 13.40 -8.49
C ASN A 46 29.42 12.40 -7.43
N VAL A 47 28.82 11.21 -7.48
CA VAL A 47 29.27 10.03 -6.75
C VAL A 47 29.35 8.85 -7.72
N TYR A 48 30.51 8.22 -7.77
CA TYR A 48 30.76 6.96 -8.44
C TYR A 48 31.05 5.89 -7.39
N PHE A 49 30.73 4.64 -7.68
CA PHE A 49 31.02 3.53 -6.80
C PHE A 49 31.72 2.41 -7.55
N LYS A 50 32.79 1.91 -6.93
CA LYS A 50 33.50 0.72 -7.35
C LYS A 50 33.36 -0.30 -6.22
N ASP A 51 32.68 -1.41 -6.49
CA ASP A 51 32.59 -2.51 -5.53
C ASP A 51 33.96 -3.18 -5.32
N ALA A 52 34.07 -4.00 -4.27
CA ALA A 52 35.25 -4.84 -4.05
C ALA A 52 35.44 -5.84 -5.20
N ASP A 53 36.70 -6.16 -5.49
CA ASP A 53 37.02 -7.10 -6.57
C ASP A 53 36.56 -8.54 -6.25
N ASN A 54 36.62 -8.95 -4.97
CA ASN A 54 36.33 -10.32 -4.50
C ASN A 54 35.22 -10.42 -3.44
N GLU A 55 34.56 -9.31 -3.08
CA GLU A 55 33.44 -9.29 -2.13
C GLU A 55 32.21 -8.66 -2.79
N ILE A 56 31.03 -8.88 -2.20
CA ILE A 56 29.74 -8.41 -2.74
C ILE A 56 29.14 -7.40 -1.75
N SER A 57 28.96 -6.15 -2.18
CA SER A 57 28.29 -5.14 -1.35
C SER A 57 26.77 -5.34 -1.31
N TYR A 58 26.16 -5.67 -2.44
CA TYR A 58 24.71 -5.74 -2.61
C TYR A 58 24.29 -7.16 -2.98
N LYS A 59 24.08 -7.96 -1.93
CA LYS A 59 23.73 -9.37 -2.06
C LYS A 59 22.26 -9.55 -2.42
N GLN A 60 21.95 -10.51 -3.29
CA GLN A 60 20.57 -10.94 -3.56
C GLN A 60 20.05 -11.80 -2.40
N HIS A 61 20.93 -12.62 -1.82
CA HIS A 61 20.63 -13.45 -0.66
C HIS A 61 21.58 -13.15 0.50
N GLU A 62 21.08 -13.15 1.74
CA GLU A 62 21.88 -12.80 2.92
C GLU A 62 23.18 -13.61 3.05
N GLN A 63 23.12 -14.90 2.72
CA GLN A 63 24.22 -15.88 2.82
C GLN A 63 25.20 -15.83 1.64
N GLU A 64 24.98 -14.97 0.65
CA GLU A 64 25.80 -14.91 -0.55
C GLU A 64 27.19 -14.34 -0.26
N ASN A 65 28.25 -15.12 -0.49
CA ASN A 65 29.62 -14.71 -0.15
C ASN A 65 30.57 -14.72 -1.36
N PHE A 66 30.14 -15.25 -2.50
CA PHE A 66 30.96 -15.37 -3.71
C PHE A 66 30.05 -15.49 -4.94
N GLU A 67 30.18 -14.58 -5.90
CA GLU A 67 29.36 -14.59 -7.12
C GLU A 67 30.12 -13.98 -8.31
N TYR A 68 30.11 -14.68 -9.45
CA TYR A 68 30.83 -14.30 -10.66
C TYR A 68 30.11 -13.24 -11.51
N LEU A 69 28.78 -13.06 -11.32
CA LEU A 69 27.92 -12.23 -12.17
C LEU A 69 26.91 -11.36 -11.39
N ASN A 70 27.30 -10.86 -10.21
CA ASN A 70 26.44 -9.93 -9.46
C ASN A 70 26.30 -8.59 -10.21
N VAL A 71 25.20 -8.40 -10.95
CA VAL A 71 24.91 -7.15 -11.68
C VAL A 71 24.41 -6.02 -10.78
N SER A 72 23.92 -6.34 -9.58
CA SER A 72 23.39 -5.37 -8.60
C SER A 72 24.43 -4.31 -8.21
N ARG A 73 25.73 -4.63 -8.30
CA ARG A 73 26.82 -3.65 -8.09
C ARG A 73 26.75 -2.42 -9.01
N TYR A 74 26.03 -2.49 -10.14
CA TYR A 74 25.95 -1.41 -11.12
C TYR A 74 24.67 -0.57 -11.02
N ASN A 75 23.55 -1.17 -10.59
CA ASN A 75 22.23 -0.55 -10.69
C ASN A 75 21.33 -0.77 -9.47
N THR A 76 21.81 -1.32 -8.35
CA THR A 76 20.95 -1.53 -7.18
C THR A 76 20.34 -0.21 -6.67
N PRO A 77 19.03 -0.17 -6.35
CA PRO A 77 18.38 0.96 -5.70
C PRO A 77 18.90 1.24 -4.27
N LEU A 78 19.64 0.30 -3.66
CA LEU A 78 20.28 0.49 -2.36
C LEU A 78 21.48 1.43 -2.41
N PHE A 79 22.20 1.46 -3.54
CA PHE A 79 23.39 2.31 -3.65
C PHE A 79 23.05 3.80 -3.52
N PRO A 80 22.04 4.36 -4.21
CA PRO A 80 21.59 5.73 -3.97
C PRO A 80 21.34 6.05 -2.49
N LEU A 81 20.71 5.15 -1.73
CA LEU A 81 20.48 5.34 -0.29
C LEU A 81 21.80 5.43 0.49
N ASN A 82 22.75 4.55 0.17
CA ASN A 82 24.06 4.50 0.84
C ASN A 82 24.92 5.71 0.45
N ALA A 83 24.95 6.07 -0.83
CA ALA A 83 25.64 7.25 -1.34
C ALA A 83 25.10 8.55 -0.72
N MET A 84 23.78 8.70 -0.62
CA MET A 84 23.18 9.86 0.03
C MET A 84 23.56 9.95 1.52
N ASN A 85 23.59 8.82 2.24
CA ASN A 85 24.00 8.83 3.66
C ASN A 85 25.48 9.18 3.84
N GLU A 86 26.36 8.69 2.98
CA GLU A 86 27.79 8.93 3.13
C GLU A 86 28.19 10.33 2.65
N PHE A 87 27.72 10.76 1.49
CA PHE A 87 28.15 12.03 0.90
C PHE A 87 27.27 13.22 1.33
N PHE A 88 25.98 12.98 1.59
CA PHE A 88 24.98 14.02 1.83
C PHE A 88 24.29 13.88 3.20
N SER A 89 24.94 13.24 4.20
CA SER A 89 24.41 13.12 5.57
C SER A 89 24.12 14.47 6.23
N ALA A 90 24.96 15.48 5.99
CA ALA A 90 24.78 16.80 6.59
C ALA A 90 23.44 17.44 6.18
N PRO A 91 23.16 17.65 4.88
CA PRO A 91 21.86 18.19 4.46
C PRO A 91 20.71 17.23 4.76
N LEU A 92 20.88 15.91 4.77
CA LEU A 92 19.81 14.96 5.15
C LEU A 92 19.38 15.02 6.64
N LYS A 93 20.26 15.48 7.54
CA LYS A 93 19.96 15.48 8.97
C LYS A 93 19.11 16.66 9.39
N VAL A 94 19.45 17.85 8.89
CA VAL A 94 18.87 19.14 9.26
C VAL A 94 18.89 20.05 8.04
N GLN A 95 17.79 20.76 7.79
CA GLN A 95 17.73 21.80 6.77
C GLN A 95 18.63 22.98 7.17
N ASP A 96 19.57 23.34 6.30
CA ASP A 96 20.42 24.52 6.49
C ASP A 96 19.59 25.79 6.21
N GLU A 97 19.81 26.88 6.94
CA GLU A 97 19.06 28.14 6.75
C GLU A 97 19.19 28.73 5.34
N ARG A 98 20.29 28.39 4.63
CA ARG A 98 20.52 28.79 3.24
C ARG A 98 19.77 27.91 2.23
N ASP A 99 19.20 26.80 2.68
CA ASP A 99 18.47 25.84 1.85
C ASP A 99 17.00 26.26 1.70
N VAL A 100 16.81 27.34 0.95
CA VAL A 100 15.53 27.97 0.67
C VAL A 100 14.95 27.52 -0.68
N GLU A 101 13.65 27.69 -0.87
CA GLU A 101 12.96 27.42 -2.13
C GLU A 101 13.34 28.43 -3.24
N GLY A 102 13.00 28.10 -4.49
CA GLY A 102 13.21 28.96 -5.66
C GLY A 102 14.49 28.63 -6.46
N TYR A 103 15.29 27.69 -5.98
CA TYR A 103 16.41 27.11 -6.73
C TYR A 103 16.03 25.73 -7.23
N GLU A 104 16.31 25.44 -8.50
CA GLU A 104 16.20 24.08 -9.03
C GLU A 104 17.21 23.16 -8.35
N GLN A 105 16.69 22.09 -7.75
CA GLN A 105 17.42 20.97 -7.19
C GLN A 105 17.20 19.75 -8.07
N THR A 106 18.25 18.98 -8.34
CA THR A 106 18.16 17.78 -9.18
C THR A 106 18.98 16.65 -8.58
N LEU A 107 18.37 15.48 -8.42
CA LEU A 107 19.06 14.23 -8.17
C LEU A 107 18.94 13.37 -9.41
N PHE A 108 20.07 12.97 -9.99
CA PHE A 108 20.13 12.08 -11.13
C PHE A 108 20.80 10.76 -10.75
N ILE A 109 20.17 9.65 -11.12
CA ILE A 109 20.68 8.30 -10.96
C ILE A 109 20.88 7.74 -12.37
N GLY A 110 22.14 7.48 -12.72
CA GLY A 110 22.53 7.09 -14.07
C GLY A 110 22.00 5.73 -14.49
N MET A 111 21.90 4.80 -13.55
CA MET A 111 21.33 3.47 -13.77
C MET A 111 20.78 2.92 -12.45
N ILE A 112 19.51 2.54 -12.43
CA ILE A 112 18.81 1.96 -11.28
C ILE A 112 17.87 0.85 -11.72
N HIS A 113 17.88 -0.28 -11.02
CA HIS A 113 16.93 -1.38 -11.18
C HIS A 113 15.60 -0.96 -10.56
N ILE A 114 14.54 -1.03 -11.36
CA ILE A 114 13.17 -0.71 -10.95
C ILE A 114 12.30 -1.91 -11.31
N GLU A 115 11.99 -2.70 -10.28
CA GLU A 115 11.10 -3.86 -10.42
C GLU A 115 9.66 -3.41 -10.68
N LEU A 116 9.21 -2.40 -9.95
CA LEU A 116 7.82 -1.93 -9.91
C LEU A 116 7.73 -0.46 -10.28
N VAL A 117 7.70 -0.17 -11.59
CA VAL A 117 7.65 1.20 -12.15
C VAL A 117 6.46 2.02 -11.61
N ARG A 118 5.37 1.37 -11.21
CA ARG A 118 4.20 2.04 -10.60
C ARG A 118 4.54 2.93 -9.40
N TYR A 119 5.58 2.64 -8.63
CA TYR A 119 5.99 3.50 -7.51
C TYR A 119 6.52 4.86 -7.96
N ILE A 120 7.14 4.96 -9.14
CA ILE A 120 7.53 6.25 -9.72
C ILE A 120 6.28 7.07 -10.00
N HIS A 121 5.30 6.48 -10.67
CA HIS A 121 4.03 7.13 -10.99
C HIS A 121 3.24 7.53 -9.74
N PHE A 122 3.26 6.71 -8.67
CA PHE A 122 2.63 7.09 -7.41
C PHE A 122 3.28 8.34 -6.80
N PHE A 123 4.61 8.41 -6.79
CA PHE A 123 5.30 9.61 -6.28
C PHE A 123 5.03 10.83 -7.17
N GLU A 124 5.09 10.67 -8.49
CA GLU A 124 4.80 11.74 -9.44
C GLU A 124 3.39 12.30 -9.30
N LYS A 125 2.39 11.42 -9.18
CA LYS A 125 0.99 11.79 -9.02
C LYS A 125 0.77 12.58 -7.72
N HIS A 126 1.32 12.07 -6.63
CA HIS A 126 1.06 12.56 -5.28
C HIS A 126 2.00 13.68 -4.80
N LEU A 127 3.06 14.00 -5.54
CA LEU A 127 4.03 15.05 -5.20
C LEU A 127 4.16 16.06 -6.36
N PRO A 128 3.17 16.94 -6.57
CA PRO A 128 3.12 17.83 -7.75
C PRO A 128 4.26 18.85 -7.83
N ASP A 129 4.92 19.15 -6.71
CA ASP A 129 6.09 20.04 -6.66
C ASP A 129 7.40 19.36 -7.10
N PHE A 130 7.31 18.09 -7.51
CA PHE A 130 8.42 17.27 -7.95
C PHE A 130 8.17 16.74 -9.36
N THR A 131 9.23 16.60 -10.13
CA THR A 131 9.21 15.96 -11.45
C THR A 131 10.06 14.71 -11.41
N PHE A 132 9.55 13.62 -11.97
CA PHE A 132 10.22 12.32 -12.03
C PHE A 132 10.40 11.92 -13.49
N GLU A 133 11.62 12.06 -14.01
CA GLU A 133 11.93 11.71 -15.39
C GLU A 133 12.65 10.36 -15.41
N MET A 134 12.05 9.37 -16.05
CA MET A 134 12.59 8.01 -16.15
C MET A 134 12.85 7.64 -17.62
N SER A 135 14.02 7.10 -17.92
CA SER A 135 14.35 6.57 -19.25
C SER A 135 14.81 5.12 -19.15
N HIS A 136 14.16 4.24 -19.89
CA HIS A 136 14.57 2.83 -19.99
C HIS A 136 15.94 2.72 -20.67
N LEU A 137 16.85 1.93 -20.09
CA LEU A 137 18.20 1.71 -20.62
C LEU A 137 18.36 0.27 -21.13
N ALA A 138 18.01 -0.69 -20.28
CA ALA A 138 18.06 -2.12 -20.56
C ALA A 138 17.17 -2.82 -19.52
N TYR A 139 16.90 -4.12 -19.68
CA TYR A 139 16.14 -4.98 -18.74
C TYR A 139 15.95 -4.40 -17.32
N LYS A 140 14.74 -3.89 -17.03
CA LYS A 140 14.33 -3.29 -15.74
C LYS A 140 15.29 -2.25 -15.14
N SER A 141 16.21 -1.73 -15.94
CA SER A 141 17.24 -0.77 -15.59
C SER A 141 16.93 0.54 -16.30
N TYR A 142 16.86 1.61 -15.52
CA TYR A 142 16.44 2.93 -15.98
C TYR A 142 17.46 3.97 -15.52
N SER A 143 17.55 5.09 -16.22
CA SER A 143 18.00 6.32 -15.57
C SER A 143 16.81 6.99 -14.91
N LEU A 144 17.04 7.67 -13.80
CA LEU A 144 16.01 8.36 -13.03
C LEU A 144 16.49 9.74 -12.63
N THR A 145 15.72 10.76 -12.95
CA THR A 145 15.95 12.15 -12.52
C THR A 145 14.78 12.60 -11.65
N VAL A 146 15.08 13.10 -10.45
CA VAL A 146 14.11 13.75 -9.57
C VAL A 146 14.47 15.23 -9.49
N LYS A 147 13.52 16.11 -9.82
CA LYS A 147 13.69 17.57 -9.79
C LYS A 147 12.67 18.22 -8.88
N THR A 148 13.02 19.34 -8.28
CA THR A 148 12.08 20.22 -7.55
C THR A 148 12.63 21.63 -7.46
N SER A 149 11.76 22.61 -7.24
CA SER A 149 12.14 23.98 -6.84
C SER A 149 12.00 24.21 -5.32
N LYS A 150 11.66 23.17 -4.56
CA LYS A 150 11.76 23.16 -3.09
C LYS A 150 13.22 23.12 -2.63
N SER A 151 13.44 23.00 -1.33
CA SER A 151 14.78 22.88 -0.76
C SER A 151 15.49 21.57 -1.15
N LEU A 152 16.82 21.59 -1.09
CA LEU A 152 17.67 20.40 -1.26
C LEU A 152 17.32 19.33 -0.21
N TYR A 153 16.97 19.77 1.00
CA TYR A 153 16.47 18.93 2.08
C TYR A 153 15.26 18.10 1.65
N GLN A 154 14.27 18.75 1.06
CA GLN A 154 13.06 18.11 0.53
C GLN A 154 13.40 17.10 -0.58
N LEU A 155 14.26 17.49 -1.54
CA LEU A 155 14.72 16.59 -2.60
C LEU A 155 15.34 15.30 -2.05
N LEU A 156 16.26 15.41 -1.10
CA LEU A 156 16.98 14.25 -0.56
C LEU A 156 16.05 13.32 0.23
N HIS A 157 15.06 13.86 0.95
CA HIS A 157 14.06 13.05 1.65
C HIS A 157 13.10 12.35 0.69
N VAL A 158 12.60 13.04 -0.35
CA VAL A 158 11.74 12.43 -1.38
C VAL A 158 12.47 11.32 -2.13
N ALA A 159 13.68 11.61 -2.62
CA ALA A 159 14.49 10.60 -3.30
C ALA A 159 14.86 9.43 -2.36
N GLY A 160 15.14 9.72 -1.08
CA GLY A 160 15.42 8.72 -0.06
C GLY A 160 14.26 7.74 0.16
N VAL A 161 13.04 8.24 0.34
CA VAL A 161 11.86 7.37 0.51
C VAL A 161 11.54 6.62 -0.78
N LEU A 162 11.64 7.27 -1.95
CA LEU A 162 11.45 6.60 -3.23
C LEU A 162 12.44 5.43 -3.41
N CYS A 163 13.73 5.67 -3.23
CA CYS A 163 14.75 4.63 -3.34
C CYS A 163 14.58 3.53 -2.28
N LEU A 164 14.00 3.83 -1.11
CA LEU A 164 13.63 2.80 -0.13
C LEU A 164 12.53 1.88 -0.69
N PHE A 165 11.45 2.43 -1.25
CA PHE A 165 10.42 1.63 -1.92
C PHE A 165 11.02 0.80 -3.05
N LEU A 166 11.82 1.40 -3.92
CA LEU A 166 12.47 0.67 -5.02
C LEU A 166 13.36 -0.48 -4.52
N SER A 167 14.06 -0.27 -3.40
CA SER A 167 14.90 -1.30 -2.78
C SER A 167 14.11 -2.41 -2.12
N ALA A 168 12.97 -2.09 -1.49
CA ALA A 168 12.13 -3.08 -0.81
C ALA A 168 11.51 -4.12 -1.77
N PHE A 169 11.37 -3.76 -3.04
CA PHE A 169 10.89 -4.65 -4.10
C PHE A 169 11.97 -4.99 -5.12
N GLY A 170 13.23 -4.64 -4.84
CA GLY A 170 14.36 -5.02 -5.67
C GLY A 170 14.71 -6.50 -5.50
N ASN A 171 15.76 -6.92 -6.21
CA ASN A 171 16.27 -8.28 -6.09
C ASN A 171 17.18 -8.46 -4.86
N GLU A 172 17.59 -7.35 -4.23
CA GLU A 172 18.54 -7.38 -3.13
C GLU A 172 17.86 -7.52 -1.77
N TYR A 173 18.51 -8.25 -0.88
CA TYR A 173 18.09 -8.31 0.52
C TYR A 173 18.30 -6.97 1.22
N ILE A 174 17.22 -6.44 1.79
CA ILE A 174 17.24 -5.29 2.69
C ILE A 174 16.65 -5.67 4.04
N ASP A 175 17.47 -5.59 5.08
CA ASP A 175 16.98 -5.72 6.46
C ASP A 175 16.31 -4.40 6.88
N ILE A 176 14.99 -4.40 6.94
CA ILE A 176 14.20 -3.27 7.47
C ILE A 176 14.26 -3.30 9.00
N SER A 177 15.38 -2.82 9.53
CA SER A 177 15.60 -2.64 10.97
C SER A 177 14.83 -1.43 11.52
N GLU A 178 14.71 -1.34 12.85
CA GLU A 178 14.07 -0.19 13.52
C GLU A 178 14.76 1.13 13.17
N SER A 179 16.09 1.15 13.11
CA SER A 179 16.85 2.35 12.74
C SER A 179 16.54 2.87 11.33
N ILE A 180 16.26 1.96 10.39
CA ILE A 180 15.84 2.31 9.03
C ILE A 180 14.42 2.88 9.08
N LEU A 181 13.51 2.26 9.83
CA LEU A 181 12.15 2.76 10.01
C LEU A 181 12.15 4.16 10.61
N ASP A 182 12.85 4.40 11.72
CA ASP A 182 12.97 5.71 12.37
C ASP A 182 13.42 6.79 11.38
N LYS A 183 14.46 6.47 10.61
CA LYS A 183 15.04 7.40 9.63
C LYS A 183 14.06 7.75 8.51
N TYR A 184 13.37 6.77 7.93
CA TYR A 184 12.51 7.02 6.78
C TYR A 184 11.10 7.46 7.17
N ILE A 185 10.62 7.13 8.37
CA ILE A 185 9.42 7.76 8.94
C ILE A 185 9.67 9.26 9.16
N LYS A 186 10.84 9.65 9.71
CA LYS A 186 11.25 11.06 9.73
C LYS A 186 11.22 11.67 8.33
N SER A 187 11.68 10.94 7.32
CA SER A 187 11.71 11.43 5.94
C SER A 187 10.30 11.63 5.36
N VAL A 188 9.37 10.70 5.64
CA VAL A 188 7.95 10.79 5.29
C VAL A 188 7.29 12.01 5.94
N ASN A 189 7.65 12.31 7.19
CA ASN A 189 7.14 13.50 7.89
C ASN A 189 7.76 14.80 7.36
N VAL A 190 9.05 14.81 7.05
CA VAL A 190 9.72 15.99 6.48
C VAL A 190 9.11 16.39 5.14
N MET A 191 8.84 15.42 4.26
CA MET A 191 8.21 15.71 2.98
C MET A 191 6.71 16.06 3.10
N ASP A 192 6.18 16.01 4.32
CA ASP A 192 4.76 16.07 4.63
C ASP A 192 3.96 15.23 3.63
N ALA A 193 4.32 13.94 3.55
CA ALA A 193 3.82 13.05 2.51
C ALA A 193 2.29 12.98 2.55
N PRO A 194 1.60 12.89 1.39
CA PRO A 194 0.16 12.67 1.38
C PRO A 194 -0.20 11.25 1.84
N PHE A 195 -1.49 11.03 2.08
CA PHE A 195 -2.05 9.85 2.72
C PHE A 195 -1.64 8.61 1.95
N TYR A 196 -1.68 8.66 0.63
CA TYR A 196 -1.36 7.50 -0.18
C TYR A 196 0.09 7.04 -0.01
N ILE A 197 1.05 7.96 0.00
CA ILE A 197 2.47 7.60 0.21
C ILE A 197 2.67 7.07 1.64
N ARG A 198 2.01 7.66 2.64
CA ARG A 198 2.03 7.18 4.04
C ARG A 198 1.41 5.78 4.15
N SER A 199 0.27 5.53 3.51
CA SER A 199 -0.42 4.23 3.54
C SER A 199 0.38 3.16 2.81
N LEU A 200 1.04 3.49 1.70
CA LEU A 200 2.03 2.60 1.07
C LEU A 200 3.18 2.29 2.04
N PHE A 201 3.66 3.27 2.81
CA PHE A 201 4.72 3.03 3.77
C PHE A 201 4.27 2.07 4.88
N VAL A 202 3.10 2.33 5.48
CA VAL A 202 2.48 1.46 6.49
C VAL A 202 2.32 0.03 5.97
N ARG A 203 1.72 -0.14 4.79
CA ARG A 203 1.43 -1.46 4.21
C ARG A 203 2.69 -2.28 3.91
N ASN A 204 3.75 -1.62 3.44
CA ASN A 204 4.95 -2.31 2.97
C ASN A 204 6.02 -2.49 4.05
N PHE A 205 6.10 -1.60 5.04
CA PHE A 205 7.19 -1.61 6.04
C PHE A 205 6.73 -1.95 7.46
N LEU A 206 5.44 -1.82 7.78
CA LEU A 206 4.86 -2.14 9.09
C LEU A 206 4.00 -3.41 9.05
N SER A 207 4.56 -4.49 8.50
CA SER A 207 3.83 -5.75 8.26
C SER A 207 3.42 -6.48 9.54
N SER A 208 4.15 -6.34 10.65
CA SER A 208 3.79 -6.96 11.94
C SER A 208 2.94 -6.03 12.80
N LYS A 209 2.07 -6.62 13.64
CA LYS A 209 1.26 -5.84 14.61
C LYS A 209 2.13 -4.99 15.53
N ASP A 210 3.24 -5.53 16.02
CA ASP A 210 4.12 -4.80 16.95
C ASP A 210 4.73 -3.56 16.30
N ARG A 211 5.27 -3.70 15.08
CA ARG A 211 5.81 -2.57 14.32
C ARG A 211 4.71 -1.57 13.97
N PHE A 212 3.54 -2.05 13.56
CA PHE A 212 2.40 -1.19 13.26
C PHE A 212 2.01 -0.31 14.46
N HIS A 213 1.78 -0.91 15.63
CA HIS A 213 1.37 -0.13 16.81
C HIS A 213 2.48 0.78 17.32
N LYS A 214 3.75 0.38 17.18
CA LYS A 214 4.90 1.22 17.54
C LYS A 214 5.00 2.49 16.69
N TYR A 215 4.76 2.39 15.38
CA TYR A 215 5.10 3.45 14.42
C TYR A 215 3.91 4.18 13.80
N LYS A 216 2.67 3.64 13.87
CA LYS A 216 1.52 4.26 13.21
C LYS A 216 1.32 5.72 13.61
N GLY A 217 1.47 6.04 14.90
CA GLY A 217 1.26 7.40 15.40
C GLY A 217 2.24 8.42 14.84
N GLU A 218 3.46 8.00 14.48
CA GLU A 218 4.42 8.89 13.80
C GLU A 218 4.08 9.09 12.32
N LEU A 219 3.47 8.09 11.67
CA LEU A 219 3.03 8.18 10.28
C LEU A 219 1.68 8.87 10.12
N GLU A 220 0.86 8.94 11.17
CA GLU A 220 -0.40 9.69 11.22
C GLU A 220 -0.15 11.22 11.29
N LYS A 221 1.06 11.67 11.66
CA LYS A 221 1.41 13.10 11.79
C LYS A 221 1.58 13.79 10.44
N THR A 222 0.66 14.69 10.12
CA THR A 222 0.71 15.60 8.96
C THR A 222 -0.12 16.84 9.25
N ASP A 223 0.21 17.96 8.61
CA ASP A 223 -0.57 19.20 8.70
C ASP A 223 -1.75 19.22 7.70
N ARG A 224 -1.89 18.18 6.85
CA ARG A 224 -2.87 18.14 5.76
C ARG A 224 -4.27 17.74 6.20
N TYR A 225 -4.38 16.77 7.09
CA TYR A 225 -5.65 16.17 7.55
C TYR A 225 -5.41 15.19 8.71
N ASP A 226 -6.47 14.83 9.43
CA ASP A 226 -6.41 13.78 10.45
C ASP A 226 -6.35 12.40 9.79
N ILE A 227 -5.37 11.57 10.16
CA ILE A 227 -5.21 10.21 9.65
C ILE A 227 -5.33 9.22 10.80
N GLN A 228 -6.08 8.15 10.59
CA GLN A 228 -6.08 6.99 11.50
C GLN A 228 -5.87 5.71 10.69
N PHE A 229 -4.69 5.11 10.82
CA PHE A 229 -4.39 3.85 10.17
C PHE A 229 -4.98 2.68 10.95
N ALA A 230 -5.48 1.69 10.21
CA ALA A 230 -5.85 0.38 10.72
C ALA A 230 -4.83 -0.69 10.27
N TYR A 231 -4.62 -1.71 11.11
CA TYR A 231 -3.62 -2.73 10.81
C TYR A 231 -4.04 -3.61 9.63
N GLY A 232 -3.11 -3.82 8.69
CA GLY A 232 -3.33 -4.63 7.50
C GLY A 232 -3.83 -3.84 6.29
N GLY A 233 -4.05 -4.52 5.16
CA GLY A 233 -4.72 -3.93 4.01
C GLY A 233 -6.24 -3.85 4.19
N THR A 234 -6.92 -3.05 3.37
CA THR A 234 -8.37 -2.82 3.45
C THR A 234 -9.20 -4.12 3.53
N ALA A 235 -8.88 -5.13 2.72
CA ALA A 235 -9.56 -6.43 2.80
C ALA A 235 -9.38 -7.13 4.17
N LEU A 236 -8.18 -7.09 4.75
CA LEU A 236 -7.92 -7.66 6.07
C LEU A 236 -8.63 -6.87 7.18
N GLN A 237 -8.60 -5.54 7.10
CA GLN A 237 -9.30 -4.66 8.03
C GLN A 237 -10.81 -4.98 8.05
N ARG A 238 -11.40 -5.19 6.87
CA ARG A 238 -12.79 -5.63 6.71
C ARG A 238 -13.06 -6.98 7.34
N ARG A 239 -12.24 -8.00 7.05
CA ARG A 239 -12.39 -9.33 7.63
C ARG A 239 -12.25 -9.34 9.15
N ILE A 240 -11.36 -8.52 9.70
CA ILE A 240 -11.24 -8.35 11.15
C ILE A 240 -12.51 -7.72 11.71
N HIS A 241 -13.04 -6.67 11.08
CA HIS A 241 -14.28 -6.02 11.52
C HIS A 241 -15.46 -6.99 11.51
N ILE A 242 -15.72 -7.65 10.37
CA ILE A 242 -16.80 -8.63 10.23
C ILE A 242 -16.63 -9.78 11.23
N GLY A 243 -15.41 -10.29 11.38
CA GLY A 243 -15.13 -11.33 12.36
C GLY A 243 -15.20 -10.89 13.83
N ASN A 244 -15.35 -9.59 14.14
CA ASN A 244 -15.64 -9.11 15.48
C ASN A 244 -17.15 -8.86 15.70
N VAL A 245 -17.90 -8.68 14.60
CA VAL A 245 -19.37 -8.52 14.62
C VAL A 245 -20.06 -9.87 14.75
N LEU A 246 -19.54 -10.90 14.07
CA LEU A 246 -20.10 -12.25 14.08
C LEU A 246 -19.81 -12.98 15.41
N ALA A 247 -20.82 -13.67 15.95
CA ALA A 247 -20.71 -14.46 17.17
C ALA A 247 -20.11 -15.86 16.95
N PHE A 248 -20.16 -16.37 15.71
CA PHE A 248 -19.72 -17.72 15.33
C PHE A 248 -20.47 -18.86 16.06
N ASP A 249 -21.76 -18.67 16.34
CA ASP A 249 -22.64 -19.65 16.99
C ASP A 249 -23.71 -20.25 16.05
N LYS A 250 -23.74 -19.80 14.79
CA LYS A 250 -24.68 -20.27 13.75
C LYS A 250 -23.99 -20.39 12.39
N SER A 251 -24.69 -21.02 11.43
CA SER A 251 -24.18 -21.15 10.07
C SER A 251 -23.98 -19.77 9.42
N ILE A 252 -22.97 -19.65 8.56
CA ILE A 252 -22.70 -18.42 7.80
C ILE A 252 -22.96 -18.65 6.31
N VAL A 253 -23.67 -17.74 5.66
CA VAL A 253 -23.84 -17.66 4.21
C VAL A 253 -22.95 -16.54 3.66
N ASP A 254 -21.98 -16.89 2.84
CA ASP A 254 -20.99 -15.99 2.24
C ASP A 254 -21.25 -15.88 0.73
N ILE A 255 -21.90 -14.78 0.35
CA ILE A 255 -22.29 -14.50 -1.04
C ILE A 255 -21.17 -13.70 -1.70
N GLY A 256 -20.59 -14.26 -2.76
CA GLY A 256 -19.37 -13.75 -3.39
C GLY A 256 -18.11 -14.17 -2.63
N CYS A 257 -18.04 -15.45 -2.22
CA CYS A 257 -16.98 -15.94 -1.32
C CYS A 257 -15.56 -15.86 -1.92
N GLY A 258 -15.46 -15.68 -3.23
CA GLY A 258 -14.20 -15.60 -3.97
C GLY A 258 -13.37 -16.85 -3.77
N GLU A 259 -12.05 -16.68 -3.65
CA GLU A 259 -11.14 -17.79 -3.36
C GLU A 259 -11.11 -18.23 -1.88
N GLY A 260 -12.14 -17.88 -1.09
CA GLY A 260 -12.29 -18.29 0.31
C GLY A 260 -11.51 -17.43 1.30
N PHE A 261 -11.40 -16.12 1.03
CA PHE A 261 -10.72 -15.18 1.93
C PHE A 261 -11.40 -15.09 3.31
N TYR A 262 -12.73 -15.22 3.33
CA TYR A 262 -13.57 -15.33 4.53
C TYR A 262 -13.88 -16.80 4.87
N ALA A 263 -14.31 -17.59 3.89
CA ALA A 263 -14.69 -18.99 4.08
C ALA A 263 -13.67 -19.82 4.87
N ILE A 264 -12.41 -19.80 4.45
CA ILE A 264 -11.37 -20.63 5.06
C ILE A 264 -11.11 -20.29 6.54
N PRO A 265 -10.85 -19.02 6.94
CA PRO A 265 -10.62 -18.68 8.35
C PRO A 265 -11.88 -18.68 9.21
N PHE A 266 -13.07 -18.48 8.65
CA PHE A 266 -14.32 -18.41 9.43
C PHE A 266 -14.94 -19.79 9.65
N ALA A 267 -14.92 -20.67 8.65
CA ALA A 267 -15.39 -22.05 8.80
C ALA A 267 -14.64 -22.79 9.91
N GLY A 268 -13.32 -22.56 10.05
CA GLY A 268 -12.53 -23.14 11.13
C GLY A 268 -12.83 -22.60 12.55
N LYS A 269 -13.75 -21.64 12.69
CA LYS A 269 -14.26 -21.14 13.98
C LYS A 269 -15.68 -21.64 14.29
N LEU A 270 -16.31 -22.33 13.34
CA LEU A 270 -17.70 -22.76 13.40
C LEU A 270 -17.79 -24.27 13.55
N GLU A 271 -18.69 -24.72 14.40
CA GLU A 271 -19.15 -26.11 14.40
C GLU A 271 -20.27 -26.33 13.37
N ALA A 272 -21.00 -25.25 13.03
CA ALA A 272 -22.07 -25.23 12.03
C ALA A 272 -21.54 -25.15 10.60
N SER A 273 -22.45 -25.17 9.62
CA SER A 273 -22.13 -25.09 8.19
C SER A 273 -21.64 -23.70 7.79
N TYR A 274 -20.68 -23.65 6.86
CA TYR A 274 -20.32 -22.43 6.14
C TYR A 274 -20.71 -22.57 4.67
N TYR A 275 -21.75 -21.85 4.26
CA TYR A 275 -22.23 -21.84 2.88
C TYR A 275 -21.45 -20.80 2.08
N ALA A 276 -20.55 -21.25 1.21
CA ALA A 276 -19.73 -20.40 0.36
C ALA A 276 -20.29 -20.38 -1.07
N ILE A 277 -20.75 -19.21 -1.51
CA ILE A 277 -21.46 -19.02 -2.77
C ILE A 277 -20.67 -18.10 -3.69
N ASP A 278 -20.39 -18.53 -4.91
CA ASP A 278 -19.76 -17.70 -5.95
C ASP A 278 -20.20 -18.19 -7.34
N ILE A 279 -20.39 -17.28 -8.28
CA ILE A 279 -20.78 -17.63 -9.67
C ILE A 279 -19.59 -18.16 -10.49
N ASP A 280 -18.37 -17.95 -10.01
CA ASP A 280 -17.14 -18.40 -10.64
C ASP A 280 -16.71 -19.76 -10.08
N GLU A 281 -16.94 -20.81 -10.87
CA GLU A 281 -16.64 -22.20 -10.50
C GLU A 281 -15.15 -22.43 -10.25
N GLU A 282 -14.24 -21.69 -10.89
CA GLU A 282 -12.79 -21.81 -10.65
C GLU A 282 -12.41 -21.32 -9.24
N ARG A 283 -13.11 -20.30 -8.75
CA ARG A 283 -12.95 -19.81 -7.37
C ARG A 283 -13.47 -20.83 -6.37
N LEU A 284 -14.62 -21.44 -6.62
CA LEU A 284 -15.17 -22.50 -5.77
C LEU A 284 -14.24 -23.72 -5.70
N GLU A 285 -13.63 -24.13 -6.81
CA GLU A 285 -12.61 -25.19 -6.81
C GLU A 285 -11.38 -24.79 -5.97
N THR A 286 -10.98 -23.51 -6.04
CA THR A 286 -9.92 -22.99 -5.18
C THR A 286 -10.29 -23.07 -3.70
N VAL A 287 -11.53 -22.76 -3.31
CA VAL A 287 -12.04 -22.93 -1.94
C VAL A 287 -11.99 -24.41 -1.54
N ARG A 288 -12.53 -25.32 -2.38
CA ARG A 288 -12.54 -26.77 -2.16
C ARG A 288 -11.14 -27.32 -1.89
N ARG A 289 -10.16 -26.91 -2.71
CA ARG A 289 -8.75 -27.30 -2.55
C ARG A 289 -8.16 -26.76 -1.24
N LYS A 290 -8.40 -25.49 -0.90
CA LYS A 290 -7.91 -24.86 0.35
C LYS A 290 -8.54 -25.51 1.59
N ALA A 291 -9.83 -25.85 1.53
CA ALA A 291 -10.57 -26.53 2.60
C ALA A 291 -10.02 -27.95 2.84
N THR A 292 -9.88 -28.75 1.78
CA THR A 292 -9.28 -30.10 1.83
C THR A 292 -7.87 -30.06 2.42
N ALA A 293 -7.02 -29.13 1.97
CA ALA A 293 -5.64 -29.00 2.47
C ALA A 293 -5.55 -28.63 3.95
N LYS A 294 -6.60 -28.02 4.52
CA LYS A 294 -6.70 -27.64 5.93
C LYS A 294 -7.61 -28.55 6.75
N THR A 295 -8.16 -29.60 6.13
CA THR A 295 -9.10 -30.53 6.78
C THR A 295 -10.33 -29.80 7.35
N ILE A 296 -10.87 -28.86 6.58
CA ILE A 296 -12.13 -28.16 6.89
C ILE A 296 -13.24 -28.86 6.10
N ASP A 297 -14.21 -29.46 6.79
CA ASP A 297 -15.27 -30.30 6.21
C ASP A 297 -16.67 -29.69 6.30
N ASN A 298 -16.83 -28.59 7.04
CA ASN A 298 -18.10 -27.86 7.21
C ASN A 298 -18.38 -26.81 6.13
N ILE A 299 -17.58 -26.71 5.06
CA ILE A 299 -17.83 -25.79 3.95
C ILE A 299 -18.74 -26.45 2.90
N VAL A 300 -19.89 -25.83 2.64
CA VAL A 300 -20.83 -26.21 1.58
C VAL A 300 -20.73 -25.20 0.44
N LEU A 301 -20.46 -25.66 -0.78
CA LEU A 301 -20.28 -24.80 -1.95
C LEU A 301 -21.55 -24.74 -2.78
N ALA A 302 -21.91 -23.56 -3.26
CA ALA A 302 -22.96 -23.37 -4.26
C ALA A 302 -22.53 -22.36 -5.34
N SER A 303 -22.89 -22.60 -6.59
CA SER A 303 -22.58 -21.74 -7.75
C SER A 303 -23.55 -20.57 -7.92
N SER A 304 -24.62 -20.52 -7.12
CA SER A 304 -25.57 -19.41 -7.11
C SER A 304 -26.38 -19.38 -5.81
N ILE A 305 -26.99 -18.22 -5.53
CA ILE A 305 -27.96 -18.09 -4.44
C ILE A 305 -29.17 -19.00 -4.64
N ASP A 306 -29.63 -19.18 -5.89
CA ASP A 306 -30.78 -20.04 -6.20
C ASP A 306 -30.47 -21.50 -5.88
N GLN A 307 -29.29 -22.00 -6.24
CA GLN A 307 -28.85 -23.35 -5.88
C GLN A 307 -28.76 -23.54 -4.36
N PHE A 308 -28.27 -22.53 -3.64
CA PHE A 308 -28.25 -22.58 -2.17
C PHE A 308 -29.69 -22.70 -1.64
N LEU A 309 -30.61 -21.85 -2.10
CA LEU A 309 -32.00 -21.81 -1.66
C LEU A 309 -32.77 -23.12 -1.93
N GLU A 310 -32.43 -23.89 -2.97
CA GLU A 310 -33.01 -25.22 -3.21
C GLU A 310 -32.74 -26.22 -2.07
N SER A 311 -31.61 -26.06 -1.38
CA SER A 311 -31.16 -26.93 -0.28
C SER A 311 -31.33 -26.31 1.11
N TYR A 312 -31.65 -25.02 1.18
CA TYR A 312 -31.79 -24.28 2.41
C TYR A 312 -33.05 -24.73 3.18
N ASN A 313 -32.85 -25.12 4.43
CA ASN A 313 -33.89 -25.68 5.29
C ASN A 313 -34.62 -24.64 6.16
N GLY A 314 -34.31 -23.35 6.00
CA GLY A 314 -34.85 -22.26 6.83
C GLY A 314 -34.20 -22.11 8.19
N GLU A 315 -32.99 -22.66 8.42
CA GLU A 315 -32.25 -22.40 9.65
C GLU A 315 -31.83 -20.93 9.76
N GLN A 316 -31.81 -20.38 10.97
CA GLN A 316 -31.32 -19.02 11.16
C GLN A 316 -29.80 -18.95 10.93
N VAL A 317 -29.35 -18.02 10.09
CA VAL A 317 -27.94 -17.86 9.68
C VAL A 317 -27.42 -16.45 9.88
N ASP A 318 -26.10 -16.25 9.80
CA ASP A 318 -25.52 -14.94 9.50
C ASP A 318 -25.17 -14.88 8.00
N VAL A 319 -25.37 -13.73 7.36
CA VAL A 319 -25.08 -13.53 5.94
C VAL A 319 -24.02 -12.45 5.76
N ILE A 320 -23.03 -12.71 4.93
CA ILE A 320 -22.03 -11.72 4.51
C ILE A 320 -22.08 -11.53 2.99
N LEU A 321 -22.09 -10.27 2.56
CA LEU A 321 -22.11 -9.83 1.16
C LEU A 321 -21.07 -8.72 1.00
N THR A 322 -19.80 -9.11 0.81
CA THR A 322 -18.66 -8.18 0.91
C THR A 322 -18.02 -7.91 -0.44
N GLU A 323 -18.05 -6.65 -0.90
CA GLU A 323 -17.48 -6.24 -2.20
C GLU A 323 -18.05 -7.03 -3.39
N VAL A 324 -19.37 -7.05 -3.48
CA VAL A 324 -20.10 -7.78 -4.53
C VAL A 324 -21.03 -6.84 -5.28
N ILE A 325 -21.76 -6.01 -4.53
CA ILE A 325 -22.87 -5.20 -5.07
C ILE A 325 -22.38 -4.15 -6.07
N GLU A 326 -21.15 -3.66 -5.94
CA GLU A 326 -20.52 -2.70 -6.84
C GLU A 326 -20.14 -3.30 -8.21
N HIS A 327 -20.06 -4.64 -8.31
CA HIS A 327 -19.82 -5.35 -9.57
C HIS A 327 -21.12 -5.60 -10.36
N MET A 328 -22.27 -5.24 -9.79
CA MET A 328 -23.61 -5.36 -10.37
C MET A 328 -24.19 -3.97 -10.64
N SER A 329 -25.19 -3.87 -11.53
CA SER A 329 -25.99 -2.63 -11.59
C SER A 329 -26.77 -2.42 -10.27
N LEU A 330 -27.13 -1.17 -9.96
CA LEU A 330 -27.90 -0.84 -8.75
C LEU A 330 -29.22 -1.64 -8.66
N ASP A 331 -29.88 -1.90 -9.79
CA ASP A 331 -31.12 -2.67 -9.83
C ASP A 331 -30.89 -4.16 -9.53
N GLU A 332 -29.81 -4.74 -10.03
CA GLU A 332 -29.44 -6.14 -9.75
C GLU A 332 -29.02 -6.31 -8.29
N ALA A 333 -28.20 -5.39 -7.76
CA ALA A 333 -27.83 -5.38 -6.36
C ALA A 333 -29.05 -5.24 -5.44
N ALA A 334 -29.99 -4.34 -5.77
CA ALA A 334 -31.24 -4.17 -5.04
C ALA A 334 -32.10 -5.44 -5.05
N LYS A 335 -32.18 -6.14 -6.20
CA LYS A 335 -32.91 -7.42 -6.30
C LYS A 335 -32.27 -8.51 -5.44
N LEU A 336 -30.95 -8.64 -5.47
CA LEU A 336 -30.21 -9.60 -4.65
C LEU A 336 -30.46 -9.34 -3.15
N ILE A 337 -30.30 -8.10 -2.69
CA ILE A 337 -30.52 -7.74 -1.28
C ILE A 337 -31.97 -8.05 -0.88
N ARG A 338 -32.95 -7.71 -1.71
CA ARG A 338 -34.37 -8.03 -1.43
C ARG A 338 -34.62 -9.54 -1.39
N GLN A 339 -34.04 -10.31 -2.31
CA GLN A 339 -34.14 -11.77 -2.32
C GLN A 339 -33.57 -12.38 -1.03
N ILE A 340 -32.41 -11.91 -0.56
CA ILE A 340 -31.86 -12.33 0.73
C ILE A 340 -32.83 -11.97 1.86
N CYS A 341 -33.35 -10.75 1.86
CA CYS A 341 -34.28 -10.27 2.89
C CYS A 341 -35.58 -11.08 2.98
N THR A 342 -36.05 -11.66 1.87
CA THR A 342 -37.32 -12.40 1.83
C THR A 342 -37.16 -13.92 1.97
N SER A 343 -36.01 -14.45 1.58
CA SER A 343 -35.83 -15.90 1.37
C SER A 343 -34.88 -16.56 2.37
N ILE A 344 -34.13 -15.77 3.15
CA ILE A 344 -33.17 -16.27 4.14
C ILE A 344 -33.58 -15.74 5.53
N ASP A 345 -33.74 -16.64 6.50
CA ASP A 345 -33.88 -16.25 7.90
C ASP A 345 -32.49 -15.93 8.45
N PHE A 346 -32.11 -14.66 8.44
CA PHE A 346 -30.82 -14.22 8.98
C PHE A 346 -30.98 -13.47 10.30
N ASP A 347 -30.02 -13.68 11.22
CA ASP A 347 -29.83 -12.82 12.39
C ASP A 347 -29.15 -11.51 11.97
N GLN A 348 -28.05 -11.61 11.22
CA GLN A 348 -27.35 -10.45 10.68
C GLN A 348 -27.05 -10.62 9.19
N LEU A 349 -27.30 -9.57 8.41
CA LEU A 349 -26.83 -9.44 7.03
C LEU A 349 -25.85 -8.27 6.95
N ILE A 350 -24.58 -8.59 6.73
CA ILE A 350 -23.50 -7.61 6.66
C ILE A 350 -23.14 -7.36 5.20
N ILE A 351 -23.39 -6.14 4.74
CA ILE A 351 -23.10 -5.71 3.37
C ILE A 351 -21.98 -4.68 3.41
N THR A 352 -20.97 -4.81 2.54
CA THR A 352 -19.90 -3.80 2.41
C THR A 352 -19.65 -3.44 0.96
N THR A 353 -19.28 -2.19 0.73
CA THR A 353 -18.91 -1.66 -0.58
C THR A 353 -17.83 -0.56 -0.43
N PRO A 354 -17.08 -0.19 -1.48
CA PRO A 354 -16.16 0.93 -1.42
C PRO A 354 -16.86 2.25 -1.08
N ASN A 355 -16.15 3.13 -0.37
CA ASN A 355 -16.60 4.51 -0.15
C ASN A 355 -15.97 5.45 -1.18
N ALA A 356 -16.75 5.97 -2.12
CA ALA A 356 -16.27 6.88 -3.17
C ALA A 356 -15.72 8.19 -2.61
N ASP A 357 -16.22 8.66 -1.46
CA ASP A 357 -15.75 9.90 -0.82
C ASP A 357 -14.27 9.81 -0.43
N PHE A 358 -13.74 8.59 -0.26
CA PHE A 358 -12.35 8.35 0.08
C PHE A 358 -11.43 8.37 -1.15
N ASN A 359 -11.94 8.23 -2.39
CA ASN A 359 -11.13 8.09 -3.61
C ASN A 359 -10.22 9.29 -3.86
N ARG A 360 -10.61 10.47 -3.37
CA ARG A 360 -9.79 11.69 -3.42
C ARG A 360 -8.42 11.51 -2.77
N TYR A 361 -8.30 10.68 -1.72
CA TYR A 361 -7.04 10.44 -1.02
C TYR A 361 -6.13 9.42 -1.74
N TYR A 362 -6.67 8.68 -2.70
CA TYR A 362 -5.94 7.89 -3.68
C TYR A 362 -5.65 8.68 -4.98
N GLU A 363 -6.12 9.93 -5.03
CA GLU A 363 -6.13 10.81 -6.22
C GLU A 363 -6.75 10.12 -7.44
N LEU A 364 -7.70 9.21 -7.21
CA LEU A 364 -8.46 8.56 -8.28
C LEU A 364 -9.54 9.52 -8.76
N LYS A 365 -9.73 9.59 -10.09
CA LYS A 365 -10.80 10.38 -10.71
C LYS A 365 -12.10 9.58 -10.86
N ASP A 366 -11.96 8.26 -11.00
CA ASP A 366 -13.05 7.32 -11.25
C ASP A 366 -13.10 6.27 -10.12
N PHE A 367 -13.54 5.06 -10.44
CA PHE A 367 -13.63 3.94 -9.51
C PHE A 367 -12.24 3.41 -9.11
N ARG A 368 -12.18 2.71 -7.98
CA ARG A 368 -10.99 2.01 -7.48
C ARG A 368 -10.59 0.84 -8.36
N HIS A 369 -11.57 0.20 -8.99
CA HIS A 369 -11.36 -0.90 -9.92
C HIS A 369 -12.17 -0.68 -11.20
N GLU A 370 -11.58 -1.08 -12.33
CA GLU A 370 -12.16 -0.87 -13.66
C GLU A 370 -13.44 -1.67 -13.91
N ASP A 371 -13.64 -2.76 -13.15
CA ASP A 371 -14.79 -3.65 -13.25
C ASP A 371 -15.97 -3.24 -12.36
N HIS A 372 -15.81 -2.20 -11.54
CA HIS A 372 -16.92 -1.61 -10.78
C HIS A 372 -17.93 -0.95 -11.73
N LYS A 373 -19.22 -1.15 -11.45
CA LYS A 373 -20.34 -0.50 -12.16
C LYS A 373 -20.68 0.85 -11.55
N TRP A 374 -20.44 1.00 -10.25
CA TRP A 374 -20.68 2.22 -9.49
C TRP A 374 -19.82 2.22 -8.22
N GLU A 375 -19.55 3.41 -7.69
CA GLU A 375 -19.09 3.61 -6.32
C GLU A 375 -19.85 4.81 -5.75
N LEU A 376 -20.62 4.60 -4.69
CA LEU A 376 -21.40 5.66 -4.06
C LEU A 376 -20.59 6.33 -2.95
N GLY A 377 -20.82 7.63 -2.75
CA GLY A 377 -20.43 8.30 -1.51
C GLY A 377 -21.31 7.85 -0.35
N GLU A 378 -20.95 8.26 0.86
CA GLU A 378 -21.62 7.79 2.09
C GLU A 378 -23.11 8.13 2.12
N GLU A 379 -23.45 9.38 1.80
CA GLU A 379 -24.83 9.86 1.82
C GLU A 379 -25.71 9.12 0.80
N ASP A 380 -25.20 8.91 -0.42
CA ASP A 380 -25.95 8.26 -1.49
C ASP A 380 -26.12 6.76 -1.22
N PHE A 381 -25.08 6.10 -0.67
CA PHE A 381 -25.17 4.70 -0.25
C PHE A 381 -26.24 4.52 0.83
N GLN A 382 -26.27 5.38 1.86
CA GLN A 382 -27.26 5.30 2.93
C GLN A 382 -28.69 5.49 2.39
N LYS A 383 -28.92 6.50 1.54
CA LYS A 383 -30.22 6.74 0.90
C LYS A 383 -30.67 5.55 0.04
N TRP A 384 -29.76 5.03 -0.78
CA TRP A 384 -30.03 3.88 -1.63
C TRP A 384 -30.36 2.65 -0.79
N MET A 385 -29.57 2.33 0.24
CA MET A 385 -29.83 1.19 1.13
C MET A 385 -31.19 1.30 1.83
N ILE A 386 -31.54 2.47 2.37
CA ILE A 386 -32.86 2.69 3.01
C ILE A 386 -34.00 2.44 2.00
N HIS A 387 -33.85 2.89 0.76
CA HIS A 387 -34.85 2.64 -0.28
C HIS A 387 -34.94 1.15 -0.66
N VAL A 388 -33.81 0.44 -0.75
CA VAL A 388 -33.77 -0.99 -1.10
C VAL A 388 -34.54 -1.83 -0.07
N ILE A 389 -34.37 -1.51 1.22
CA ILE A 389 -34.95 -2.27 2.36
C ILE A 389 -36.29 -1.73 2.85
N GLN A 390 -36.87 -0.70 2.22
CA GLN A 390 -38.06 0.00 2.72
C GLN A 390 -39.27 -0.92 2.97
N ASP A 391 -39.37 -2.01 2.21
CA ASP A 391 -40.47 -2.99 2.27
C ASP A 391 -40.09 -4.24 3.10
N ALA A 392 -38.87 -4.30 3.63
CA ALA A 392 -38.38 -5.39 4.46
C ALA A 392 -38.52 -5.06 5.96
N ASP A 393 -38.84 -6.05 6.79
CA ASP A 393 -38.98 -5.85 8.24
C ASP A 393 -37.64 -5.94 8.98
N VAL A 394 -36.70 -5.09 8.57
CA VAL A 394 -35.33 -5.03 9.10
C VAL A 394 -35.01 -3.63 9.61
N TYR A 395 -34.05 -3.53 10.53
CA TYR A 395 -33.40 -2.26 10.86
C TYR A 395 -31.98 -2.24 10.29
N ALA A 396 -31.50 -1.04 9.94
CA ALA A 396 -30.18 -0.82 9.37
C ALA A 396 -29.26 -0.10 10.35
N GLU A 397 -28.07 -0.67 10.57
CA GLU A 397 -26.96 -0.05 11.27
C GLU A 397 -25.82 0.20 10.27
N PHE A 398 -25.57 1.46 9.91
CA PHE A 398 -24.50 1.81 8.99
C PHE A 398 -23.13 1.74 9.67
N ILE A 399 -22.16 1.18 8.96
CA ILE A 399 -20.80 0.95 9.46
C ILE A 399 -19.77 1.50 8.49
N ALA A 400 -18.61 1.87 9.02
CA ALA A 400 -17.47 2.37 8.25
C ALA A 400 -16.20 1.64 8.69
N ILE A 401 -15.38 1.20 7.73
CA ILE A 401 -14.28 0.25 7.97
C ILE A 401 -12.98 0.69 7.28
N GLY A 402 -11.86 0.46 7.98
CA GLY A 402 -10.51 0.60 7.47
C GLY A 402 -9.83 1.92 7.80
N ASP A 403 -8.80 2.28 7.04
CA ASP A 403 -8.07 3.54 7.22
C ASP A 403 -9.03 4.72 7.15
N CYS A 404 -8.77 5.75 7.96
CA CYS A 404 -9.61 6.94 8.08
C CYS A 404 -8.82 8.20 7.75
N VAL A 405 -9.42 9.11 6.99
CA VAL A 405 -8.90 10.44 6.72
C VAL A 405 -10.03 11.46 6.84
N ASN A 406 -9.89 12.42 7.76
CA ASN A 406 -10.96 13.38 8.11
C ASN A 406 -12.32 12.69 8.28
N GLU A 407 -12.37 11.69 9.17
CA GLU A 407 -13.57 10.90 9.50
C GLU A 407 -14.09 9.98 8.37
N THR A 408 -13.68 10.20 7.12
CA THR A 408 -14.03 9.33 5.99
C THR A 408 -13.21 8.04 6.04
N ARG A 409 -13.84 6.86 5.95
CA ARG A 409 -13.14 5.57 5.91
C ARG A 409 -13.10 4.96 4.53
N THR A 410 -12.13 4.06 4.31
CA THR A 410 -11.94 3.38 3.02
C THR A 410 -13.16 2.57 2.57
N THR A 411 -13.87 1.95 3.48
CA THR A 411 -15.01 1.06 3.18
C THR A 411 -16.21 1.52 3.97
N GLN A 412 -17.39 1.42 3.36
CA GLN A 412 -18.67 1.63 4.01
C GLN A 412 -19.49 0.33 3.97
N GLY A 413 -20.52 0.25 4.79
CA GLY A 413 -21.37 -0.91 4.84
C GLY A 413 -22.60 -0.71 5.70
N VAL A 414 -23.40 -1.75 5.80
CA VAL A 414 -24.59 -1.79 6.65
C VAL A 414 -24.76 -3.19 7.23
N ILE A 415 -25.16 -3.24 8.49
CA ILE A 415 -25.61 -4.44 9.18
C ILE A 415 -27.12 -4.35 9.26
N LEU A 416 -27.80 -5.29 8.60
CA LEU A 416 -29.25 -5.43 8.67
C LEU A 416 -29.59 -6.52 9.68
N LYS A 417 -30.56 -6.27 10.56
CA LYS A 417 -31.11 -7.30 11.46
C LYS A 417 -32.64 -7.23 11.47
N GLN A 418 -33.30 -8.36 11.70
CA GLN A 418 -34.76 -8.43 11.72
C GLN A 418 -35.35 -7.62 12.88
N LYS A 419 -36.50 -6.97 12.66
CA LYS A 419 -37.19 -6.25 13.75
C LYS A 419 -37.83 -7.25 14.72
N GLY A 420 -37.39 -7.21 15.97
CA GLY A 420 -37.97 -8.04 17.04
C GLY A 420 -37.16 -9.27 17.47
N ALA A 421 -35.92 -9.41 16.98
CA ALA A 421 -34.94 -10.37 17.48
C ALA A 421 -34.34 -9.94 18.84
#